data_AF-A0A6M0SIM8-F1
#
_entry.id   AF-A0A6M0SIM8-F1
#
_cell.length_a   1.000
_cell.length_b   1.000
_cell.length_c   1.000
_cell.angle_alpha   90.00
_cell.angle_beta   90.00
_cell.angle_gamma   90.00
#
_symmetry.space_group_name_H-M   'P 1'
#
loop_
_entity.id
_entity.type
_entity.pdbx_description
1 polymer ?
#
loop_
_entity_poly.entity_id
_entity_poly.type
_entity_poly.pdbx_seq_one_letter_code
_entity_poly.pdbx_strand_id
1 'polypeptide(L)' 'MQLECKKCKSEIPITNEMIKRKYLGAMYDEIYYKCPVCNKKYIVAIENTKARKLKKQGNKKEYKNLLDKINGK' A
#
# COMPACT_ATOMS: atom_id res chain seq x y z
N MET A 1 -15.10 0.95 3.07
CA MET A 1 -14.49 1.47 1.82
C MET A 1 -14.53 0.34 0.81
N GLN A 2 -15.23 0.51 -0.30
CA GLN A 2 -15.24 -0.47 -1.40
C GLN A 2 -14.34 0.05 -2.51
N LEU A 3 -13.62 -0.86 -3.16
CA LEU A 3 -12.74 -0.54 -4.27
C LEU A 3 -13.05 -1.47 -5.45
N GLU A 4 -13.18 -0.88 -6.63
CA GLU A 4 -13.40 -1.64 -7.86
C GLU A 4 -12.08 -2.24 -8.36
N CYS A 5 -12.07 -3.56 -8.57
CA CYS A 5 -10.95 -4.20 -9.23
C CYS A 5 -10.91 -3.85 -10.71
N LYS A 6 -9.88 -3.11 -11.15
CA LYS A 6 -9.69 -2.74 -12.56
C LYS A 6 -9.64 -3.92 -13.55
N LYS A 7 -9.39 -5.16 -13.08
CA LYS A 7 -9.33 -6.35 -13.93
C LYS A 7 -10.68 -7.04 -14.09
N CYS A 8 -11.37 -7.35 -12.99
CA CYS A 8 -12.62 -8.10 -13.01
C CYS A 8 -13.87 -7.26 -12.74
N LYS A 9 -13.71 -5.94 -12.56
CA LYS A 9 -14.77 -4.96 -12.26
C LYS A 9 -15.62 -5.27 -11.03
N SER A 10 -15.18 -6.21 -10.20
CA SER A 10 -15.85 -6.56 -8.95
C SER A 10 -15.61 -5.47 -7.92
N GLU A 11 -16.67 -5.05 -7.26
CA GLU A 11 -16.58 -4.23 -6.06
C GLU A 11 -16.13 -5.09 -4.90
N ILE A 12 -15.01 -4.70 -4.27
CA ILE A 12 -14.39 -5.48 -3.21
C ILE A 12 -14.37 -4.62 -1.95
N PRO A 13 -14.87 -5.13 -0.81
CA PRO A 13 -14.61 -4.50 0.47
C PRO A 13 -13.12 -4.65 0.81
N ILE A 14 -12.36 -3.55 0.77
CA ILE A 14 -10.95 -3.57 1.21
C ILE A 14 -10.94 -3.47 2.73
N THR A 15 -10.46 -4.54 3.39
CA THR A 15 -10.17 -4.54 4.83
C THR A 15 -8.66 -4.44 5.07
N ASN A 16 -8.26 -4.04 6.28
CA ASN A 16 -6.84 -3.96 6.66
C ASN A 16 -6.14 -5.33 6.57
N GLU A 17 -6.86 -6.43 6.78
CA GLU A 17 -6.34 -7.80 6.72
C GLU A 17 -5.96 -8.23 5.28
N MET A 18 -6.60 -7.64 4.28
CA MET A 18 -6.26 -7.89 2.87
C MET A 18 -4.97 -7.21 2.43
N ILE A 19 -4.52 -6.20 3.18
CA ILE A 19 -3.30 -5.45 2.91
C ILE A 19 -2.11 -6.27 3.42
N LYS A 20 -1.25 -6.67 2.49
CA LYS A 20 -0.03 -7.43 2.75
C LYS A 20 1.20 -6.57 2.53
N ARG A 21 2.27 -6.94 3.21
CA ARG A 21 3.59 -6.32 3.09
C ARG A 21 4.58 -7.35 2.59
N LYS A 22 5.45 -6.99 1.64
CA LYS A 22 6.58 -7.81 1.22
C LYS A 22 7.84 -6.95 1.16
N TYR A 23 8.93 -7.46 1.70
CA TYR A 23 10.24 -6.82 1.63
C TYR A 23 10.82 -6.95 0.20
N LEU A 24 11.29 -5.85 -0.36
CA LEU A 24 11.88 -5.78 -1.71
C LEU A 24 13.40 -5.76 -1.70
N GLY A 25 14.05 -5.71 -0.52
CA GLY A 25 15.47 -5.41 -0.43
C GLY A 25 15.74 -3.92 -0.28
N ALA A 26 17.01 -3.56 -0.04
CA ALA A 26 17.45 -2.17 0.11
C ALA A 26 16.61 -1.33 1.11
N MET A 27 16.04 -1.97 2.14
CA MET A 27 15.18 -1.33 3.13
C MET A 27 13.85 -0.76 2.59
N TYR A 28 13.36 -1.30 1.47
CA TYR A 28 12.06 -1.02 0.89
C TYR A 28 11.07 -2.17 1.11
N ASP A 29 9.83 -1.80 1.43
CA ASP A 29 8.69 -2.71 1.53
C ASP A 29 7.64 -2.32 0.48
N GLU A 30 7.12 -3.29 -0.26
CA GLU A 30 5.87 -3.12 -1.01
C GLU A 30 4.67 -3.42 -0.11
N ILE A 31 3.69 -2.52 -0.14
CA ILE A 31 2.37 -2.72 0.43
C ILE A 31 1.41 -2.98 -0.72
N TYR A 32 0.73 -4.12 -0.69
CA TYR A 32 -0.14 -4.56 -1.78
C TYR A 32 -1.37 -5.28 -1.25
N TYR A 33 -2.39 -5.41 -2.09
CA TYR A 33 -3.47 -6.37 -1.87
C TYR A 33 -3.64 -7.23 -3.12
N LYS A 34 -4.30 -8.39 -2.96
CA LYS A 34 -4.73 -9.22 -4.08
C LYS A 34 -6.25 -9.19 -4.15
N CYS A 35 -6.79 -8.98 -5.34
CA CYS A 35 -8.23 -9.11 -5.56
C CYS A 35 -8.68 -10.53 -5.19
N PRO A 36 -9.69 -10.71 -4.33
CA PRO A 36 -10.15 -12.03 -3.90
C PRO A 36 -10.86 -12.80 -5.03
N VAL A 37 -11.36 -12.09 -6.04
CA VAL A 37 -12.09 -12.69 -7.18
C VAL A 37 -11.12 -13.16 -8.27
N CYS A 38 -10.22 -12.30 -8.73
CA CYS A 38 -9.34 -12.58 -9.87
C CYS A 38 -7.86 -12.76 -9.53
N ASN A 39 -7.51 -12.70 -8.23
CA ASN A 39 -6.17 -12.85 -7.68
C ASN A 39 -5.11 -11.85 -8.22
N LYS A 40 -5.54 -10.81 -8.94
CA LYS A 40 -4.64 -9.77 -9.45
C LYS A 40 -4.07 -8.98 -8.27
N LYS A 41 -2.73 -8.84 -8.26
CA LYS A 41 -2.00 -8.05 -7.28
C LYS A 41 -2.04 -6.56 -7.67
N TYR A 42 -2.29 -5.71 -6.69
CA TYR A 42 -2.29 -4.25 -6.80
C TYR A 42 -1.37 -3.67 -5.73
N ILE A 43 -0.42 -2.84 -6.14
CA ILE A 43 0.48 -2.12 -5.23
C ILE A 43 -0.25 -0.87 -4.72
N VAL A 44 -0.30 -0.73 -3.40
CA VAL A 44 -0.90 0.42 -2.70
C VAL A 44 0.14 1.50 -2.49
N ALA A 45 1.32 1.11 -2.00
CA ALA A 45 2.43 2.01 -1.72
C ALA A 45 3.75 1.22 -1.62
N ILE A 46 4.85 1.91 -1.92
CA ILE A 46 6.21 1.54 -1.55
C ILE A 46 6.62 2.37 -0.32
N GLU A 47 7.13 1.71 0.71
CA GLU A 47 7.62 2.32 1.94
C GLU A 47 9.12 2.07 2.12
N ASN A 48 9.86 3.08 2.60
CA ASN A 48 11.25 2.90 3.04
C ASN A 48 11.37 3.02 4.57
N THR A 49 12.58 2.86 5.11
CA THR A 49 12.85 3.02 6.55
C THR A 49 12.42 4.37 7.12
N LYS A 50 12.59 5.46 6.37
CA LYS A 50 12.19 6.80 6.83
C LYS A 50 10.66 6.91 6.96
N ALA A 51 9.91 6.42 5.98
CA ALA A 51 8.45 6.38 6.04
C ALA A 51 7.95 5.54 7.24
N ARG A 52 8.56 4.38 7.48
CA ARG A 52 8.24 3.52 8.64
C ARG A 52 8.47 4.23 9.97
N LYS A 53 9.56 4.99 10.11
CA LYS A 53 9.86 5.78 11.31
C LYS A 53 8.82 6.88 11.54
N LEU A 54 8.51 7.67 10.51
CA LEU A 54 7.51 8.74 10.58
C LEU A 54 6.12 8.20 10.96
N LYS A 55 5.74 7.04 10.40
CA LYS A 55 4.50 6.35 10.76
C LYS A 55 4.45 5.95 12.23
N LYS A 56 5.54 5.38 12.77
CA LYS A 56 5.65 5.00 14.19
C LYS A 56 5.59 6.21 15.13
N GLN A 57 6.13 7.34 14.71
CA GLN A 57 6.12 8.59 15.48
C GLN A 57 4.77 9.34 15.40
N GLY A 58 3.82 8.87 14.58
CA GLY A 58 2.53 9.53 14.40
C GLY A 58 2.58 10.80 13.54
N ASN A 59 3.71 11.11 12.89
CA ASN A 59 3.84 12.27 12.01
C ASN A 59 3.17 11.99 10.64
N LYS A 60 1.83 12.01 10.63
CA LYS A 60 0.99 11.65 9.48
C LYS A 60 1.24 12.54 8.26
N LYS A 61 1.52 13.83 8.46
CA LYS A 61 1.72 14.81 7.39
C LYS A 61 3.02 14.51 6.62
N GLU A 62 4.14 14.40 7.33
CA GLU A 62 5.42 14.07 6.69
C GLU A 62 5.44 12.67 6.11
N TYR A 63 4.81 11.70 6.80
CA TYR A 63 4.65 10.35 6.28
C TYR A 63 3.93 10.35 4.93
N LYS A 64 2.80 11.07 4.81
CA LYS A 64 2.06 11.20 3.55
C LYS A 64 2.92 11.84 2.46
N ASN A 65 3.54 12.99 2.76
CA ASN A 65 4.39 13.70 1.80
C ASN A 65 5.55 12.85 1.29
N LEU A 66 6.17 12.05 2.16
CA LEU A 66 7.25 11.15 1.77
C LEU A 66 6.74 9.99 0.92
N LEU A 67 5.58 9.41 1.26
CA LEU A 67 4.96 8.39 0.44
C LEU A 67 4.63 8.91 -0.95
N ASP A 68 4.03 10.10 -1.07
CA ASP A 68 3.67 10.67 -2.37
C ASP A 68 4.93 10.85 -3.24
N LYS A 69 6.03 11.35 -2.66
CA LYS A 69 7.34 11.41 -3.34
C LYS A 69 7.88 10.06 -3.80
N ILE A 70 7.86 9.03 -2.93
CA ILE A 70 8.36 7.69 -3.27
C ILE A 70 7.51 7.05 -4.37
N ASN A 71 6.21 7.31 -4.38
CA ASN A 71 5.24 6.67 -5.26
C ASN A 71 4.90 7.51 -6.50
N GLY A 72 5.57 8.66 -6.71
CA GLY A 72 5.41 9.52 -7.89
C GLY A 72 4.03 10.17 -7.99
N LYS A 73 3.45 10.59 -6.86
CA LYS A 73 2.14 11.28 -6.78
C LYS A 73 2.30 12.78 -6.56
#